data_AF-A0A7W0RRE0-F1
#
_entry.id   AF-A0A7W0RRE0-F1
#
_cell.length_a   1.000
_cell.length_b   1.000
_cell.length_c   1.000
_cell.angle_alpha   90.00
_cell.angle_beta   90.00
_cell.angle_gamma   90.00
#
_symmetry.space_group_name_H-M   'P 1'
#
loop_
_entity.id
_entity.type
_entity.pdbx_description
1 polymer ?
#
loop_
_entity_poly.entity_id
_entity_poly.type
_entity_poly.pdbx_seq_one_letter_code
_entity_poly.pdbx_strand_id
1 'polypeptide(L)'
;MSAFKSLPSPLWWDAATLADLDQWKQERTAQAARTGDPFVCSQASGENSRTGAPSLGKPLSDRNAQARFKTAIRCLGPERVAMLSIHCGRHSFVSHSLAGGRTLAEIRDAAGHTNVTTTSIYLHFVHDDGDAIGNLFQF
;
A
#
# COMPACT_ATOMS: atom_id res chain seq x y z
N MET A 1 24.90 0.58 -2.25
CA MET A 1 23.76 1.52 -2.41
C MET A 1 22.84 0.93 -3.47
N SER A 2 21.72 0.33 -3.07
CA SER A 2 20.74 -0.24 -4.01
C SER A 2 19.88 0.90 -4.55
N ALA A 3 19.92 1.12 -5.87
CA ALA A 3 19.07 2.10 -6.52
C ALA A 3 17.61 1.64 -6.41
N PHE A 4 16.77 2.42 -5.72
CA PHE A 4 15.32 2.27 -5.82
C PHE A 4 14.93 2.51 -7.28
N LYS A 5 14.60 1.44 -8.00
CA LYS A 5 14.13 1.52 -9.38
C LYS A 5 12.70 2.08 -9.31
N SER A 6 12.51 3.35 -9.66
CA SER A 6 11.19 3.97 -9.76
C SER A 6 10.48 3.39 -10.98
N LEU A 7 9.73 2.31 -10.78
CA LEU A 7 8.81 1.81 -11.79
C LEU A 7 7.56 2.69 -11.74
N PRO A 8 7.11 3.30 -12.85
CA PRO A 8 5.82 3.94 -12.90
C PRO A 8 4.77 2.87 -12.63
N SER A 9 4.07 2.97 -11.49
CA SER A 9 2.88 2.16 -11.26
C SER A 9 1.77 2.83 -12.05
N PRO A 10 1.28 2.23 -13.15
CA PRO A 10 0.12 2.78 -13.83
C PRO A 10 -1.02 2.87 -12.81
N LEU A 11 -1.79 3.96 -12.79
CA LEU A 11 -2.99 4.12 -11.95
C LEU A 11 -4.29 4.16 -12.77
N TRP A 12 -4.21 3.91 -14.08
CA TRP A 12 -5.33 3.97 -15.02
C TRP A 12 -6.46 2.94 -14.76
N TRP A 13 -6.24 2.01 -13.86
CA TRP A 13 -7.09 0.88 -13.52
C TRP A 13 -7.94 1.13 -12.27
N ASP A 14 -7.68 2.23 -11.55
CA ASP A 14 -8.47 2.67 -10.41
C ASP A 14 -8.66 4.19 -10.43
N ALA A 15 -9.75 4.61 -11.06
CA ALA A 15 -10.13 6.01 -11.16
C ALA A 15 -10.41 6.64 -9.79
N ALA A 16 -10.87 5.86 -8.80
CA ALA A 16 -11.12 6.36 -7.46
C ALA A 16 -9.80 6.65 -6.74
N THR A 17 -8.85 5.71 -6.77
CA THR A 17 -7.50 5.95 -6.22
C THR A 17 -6.81 7.12 -6.92
N LEU A 18 -6.97 7.27 -8.24
CA LEU A 18 -6.40 8.43 -8.95
C LEU A 18 -7.02 9.76 -8.48
N ALA A 19 -8.33 9.81 -8.27
CA ALA A 19 -9.02 10.98 -7.76
C ALA A 19 -8.56 11.33 -6.32
N ASP A 20 -8.42 10.33 -5.45
CA ASP A 20 -7.93 10.49 -4.09
C ASP A 20 -6.50 11.06 -4.08
N LEU A 21 -5.64 10.59 -4.99
CA LEU A 21 -4.27 11.08 -5.12
C LEU A 21 -4.21 12.51 -5.66
N ASP A 22 -5.10 12.88 -6.58
CA ASP A 22 -5.17 14.26 -7.08
C ASP A 22 -5.68 15.21 -5.98
N GLN A 23 -6.72 14.82 -5.25
CA GLN A 23 -7.20 15.58 -4.09
C GLN A 23 -6.10 15.77 -3.05
N TRP A 24 -5.39 14.69 -2.72
CA TRP A 24 -4.27 14.75 -1.79
C TRP A 24 -3.13 15.67 -2.28
N LYS A 25 -2.83 15.65 -3.58
CA LYS A 25 -1.85 16.57 -4.18
C LYS A 25 -2.27 18.04 -4.02
N GLN A 26 -3.54 18.34 -4.21
CA GLN A 26 -4.07 19.69 -4.01
C GLN A 26 -3.92 20.12 -2.54
N GLU A 27 -4.24 19.25 -1.59
CA GLU A 27 -4.03 19.50 -0.15
C GLU A 27 -2.56 19.75 0.18
N ARG A 28 -1.65 18.93 -0.34
CA ARG A 28 -0.20 19.13 -0.15
C ARG A 28 0.28 20.47 -0.70
N THR A 29 -0.26 20.88 -1.85
CA THR A 29 0.04 22.19 -2.45
C THR A 29 -0.46 23.33 -1.56
N ALA A 30 -1.67 23.21 -1.00
CA ALA A 30 -2.22 24.17 -0.04
C ALA A 30 -1.40 24.24 1.27
N GLN A 31 -0.73 23.14 1.63
CA GLN A 31 0.24 23.07 2.75
C GLN A 31 1.64 23.58 2.38
N ALA A 32 1.79 24.28 1.26
CA ALA A 32 3.04 24.81 0.73
C ALA A 32 4.13 23.76 0.47
N ALA A 33 3.74 22.52 0.17
CA ALA A 33 4.69 21.49 -0.25
C ALA A 33 5.38 21.87 -1.57
N ARG A 34 6.67 21.60 -1.65
CA ARG A 34 7.52 21.85 -2.81
C ARG A 34 7.95 20.56 -3.48
N THR A 35 8.45 20.68 -4.70
CA THR A 35 9.13 19.59 -5.40
C THR A 35 10.29 19.08 -4.54
N GLY A 36 10.24 17.80 -4.16
CA GLY A 36 11.23 17.16 -3.26
C GLY A 36 10.70 16.87 -1.86
N ASP A 37 9.59 17.50 -1.45
CA ASP A 37 8.93 17.13 -0.20
C ASP A 37 8.26 15.76 -0.31
N PRO A 38 8.16 14.99 0.80
CA PRO A 38 7.41 13.75 0.81
C PRO A 38 5.96 13.99 0.37
N PHE A 39 5.54 13.23 -0.64
CA PHE A 39 4.16 13.29 -1.14
C PHE A 39 3.19 12.81 -0.07
N VAL A 40 3.45 11.63 0.50
CA VAL A 40 2.77 11.14 1.71
C VAL A 40 3.63 11.51 2.93
N CYS A 41 3.05 12.24 3.86
CA CYS A 41 3.76 12.82 5.00
C CYS A 41 2.93 12.81 6.28
N SER A 42 3.56 13.12 7.40
CA SER A 42 2.88 13.35 8.66
C SER A 42 2.00 14.61 8.55
N GLN A 43 0.79 14.49 9.06
CA GLN A 43 -0.21 15.57 9.17
C GLN A 43 -0.43 16.01 10.62
N ALA A 44 0.48 15.64 11.53
CA ALA A 44 0.40 16.08 12.91
C ALA A 44 0.79 17.55 13.00
N SER A 45 -0.10 18.37 13.56
CA SER A 45 0.08 19.82 13.75
C SER A 45 1.05 20.21 14.87
N GLY A 46 1.62 19.23 15.58
CA GLY A 46 2.54 19.45 16.69
C GLY A 46 4.00 19.10 16.40
N GLU A 47 4.82 19.25 17.43
CA GLU A 47 6.23 18.89 17.41
C GLU A 47 6.41 17.38 17.63
N ASN A 48 7.44 16.83 17.00
CA ASN A 48 7.87 15.48 17.29
C ASN A 48 8.51 15.44 18.68
N SER A 49 7.95 14.64 19.59
CA SER A 49 8.39 14.56 20.99
C SER A 49 9.86 14.15 21.18
N ARG A 50 10.49 13.52 20.18
CA ARG A 50 11.91 13.16 20.22
C ARG A 50 12.82 14.28 19.74
N THR A 51 12.40 15.05 18.73
CA THR A 51 13.28 16.01 18.05
C THR A 51 12.92 17.47 18.29
N GLY A 52 11.76 17.78 18.88
CA GLY A 52 11.23 19.15 19.03
C GLY A 52 10.87 19.84 17.71
N ALA A 53 11.25 19.28 16.56
CA ALA A 53 10.92 19.83 15.25
C ALA A 53 9.43 19.62 14.87
N PRO A 54 8.85 20.51 14.05
CA PRO A 54 7.51 20.31 13.49
C PRO A 54 7.37 18.98 12.76
N SER A 55 6.28 18.26 13.03
CA SER A 55 5.99 16.97 12.42
C SER A 55 5.31 17.10 11.05
N LEU A 56 4.51 18.15 10.84
CA LEU A 56 3.80 18.39 9.59
C LEU A 56 4.77 18.40 8.40
N GLY A 57 4.41 17.66 7.35
CA GLY A 57 5.21 17.58 6.12
C GLY A 57 6.44 16.68 6.20
N LYS A 58 6.79 16.14 7.37
CA LYS A 58 7.91 15.20 7.52
C LYS A 58 7.53 13.79 7.06
N PRO A 59 8.51 12.95 6.66
CA PRO A 59 8.25 11.56 6.26
C PRO A 59 7.47 10.79 7.33
N LEU A 60 6.51 9.97 6.91
CA LEU A 60 5.88 9.02 7.81
C LEU A 60 6.89 7.96 8.23
N SER A 61 6.88 7.60 9.50
CA SER A 61 7.54 6.37 9.96
C SER A 61 6.63 5.17 9.73
N ASP A 62 7.22 3.98 9.62
CA ASP A 62 6.48 2.71 9.46
C ASP A 62 5.43 2.52 10.56
N ARG A 63 5.79 2.86 11.81
CA ARG A 63 4.85 2.83 12.94
C ARG A 63 3.64 3.73 12.72
N ASN A 64 3.84 4.93 12.16
CA ASN A 64 2.75 5.85 11.87
C ASN A 64 1.90 5.36 10.70
N ALA A 65 2.51 4.82 9.65
CA ALA A 65 1.78 4.21 8.53
C ALA A 65 0.92 3.04 9.02
N GLN A 66 1.48 2.14 9.84
CA GLN A 66 0.78 1.02 10.45
C GLN A 66 -0.36 1.48 11.38
N ALA A 67 -0.14 2.53 12.17
CA ALA A 67 -1.19 3.09 13.03
C ALA A 67 -2.35 3.66 12.21
N ARG A 68 -2.05 4.44 11.15
CA ARG A 68 -3.05 4.99 10.22
C ARG A 68 -3.84 3.89 9.51
N PHE A 69 -3.17 2.84 9.06
CA PHE A 69 -3.83 1.67 8.49
C PHE A 69 -4.82 1.06 9.49
N LYS A 70 -4.38 0.81 10.73
CA LYS A 70 -5.26 0.31 11.79
C LYS A 70 -6.45 1.22 12.06
N THR A 71 -6.28 2.54 11.95
CA THR A 71 -7.38 3.51 12.05
C THR A 71 -8.38 3.33 10.90
N ALA A 72 -7.91 3.17 9.66
CA ALA A 72 -8.77 3.01 8.48
C ALA A 72 -9.63 1.74 8.54
N ILE A 73 -9.10 0.65 9.11
CA ILE A 73 -9.81 -0.62 9.21
C ILE A 73 -10.62 -0.80 10.50
N ARG A 74 -10.80 0.25 11.32
CA ARG A 74 -11.53 0.17 12.60
C ARG A 74 -12.97 -0.34 12.46
N CYS A 75 -13.59 -0.11 11.31
CA CYS A 75 -14.94 -0.61 11.01
C CYS A 75 -15.04 -2.14 11.01
N LEU A 76 -13.93 -2.87 10.91
CA LEU A 76 -13.89 -4.35 10.93
C LEU A 76 -14.01 -4.95 12.34
N GLY A 77 -14.02 -4.11 13.39
CA GLY A 77 -14.07 -4.54 14.78
C GLY A 77 -12.68 -4.79 15.41
N PRO A 78 -12.59 -4.71 16.75
CA PRO A 78 -11.31 -4.67 17.46
C PRO A 78 -10.46 -5.94 17.28
N GLU A 79 -11.09 -7.12 17.23
CA GLU A 79 -10.40 -8.39 17.05
C GLU A 79 -9.70 -8.47 15.68
N ARG A 80 -10.42 -8.12 14.60
CA ARG A 80 -9.82 -8.09 13.26
C ARG A 80 -8.73 -7.04 13.14
N VAL A 81 -8.91 -5.85 13.72
CA VAL A 81 -7.89 -4.79 13.73
C VAL A 81 -6.63 -5.22 14.46
N ALA A 82 -6.74 -6.05 15.50
CA ALA A 82 -5.59 -6.59 16.22
C ALA A 82 -4.76 -7.55 15.36
N MET A 83 -5.42 -8.39 14.55
CA MET A 83 -4.80 -9.41 13.71
C MET A 83 -4.21 -8.86 12.40
N LEU A 84 -4.77 -7.78 11.86
CA LEU A 84 -4.39 -7.27 10.54
C LEU A 84 -3.22 -6.27 10.59
N SER A 85 -2.36 -6.36 9.58
CA SER A 85 -1.25 -5.42 9.34
C SER A 85 -1.38 -4.74 7.99
N ILE A 86 -0.61 -3.67 7.76
CA ILE A 86 -0.61 -2.97 6.46
C ILE A 86 -0.23 -3.90 5.30
N HIS A 87 0.56 -4.95 5.55
CA HIS A 87 0.90 -5.96 4.55
C HIS A 87 -0.30 -6.80 4.11
N CYS A 88 -1.29 -7.01 4.97
CA CYS A 88 -2.54 -7.69 4.60
C CYS A 88 -3.30 -6.92 3.50
N GLY A 89 -3.19 -5.59 3.47
CA GLY A 89 -3.71 -4.77 2.38
C GLY A 89 -3.05 -5.12 1.03
N ARG A 90 -1.72 -5.30 1.03
CA ARG A 90 -0.97 -5.73 -0.17
C ARG A 90 -1.37 -7.14 -0.62
N HIS A 91 -1.61 -8.07 0.31
CA HIS A 91 -2.10 -9.40 -0.05
C HIS A 91 -3.50 -9.36 -0.65
N SER A 92 -4.41 -8.59 -0.03
CA SER A 92 -5.77 -8.40 -0.54
C SER A 92 -5.75 -7.83 -1.96
N PHE A 93 -4.91 -6.83 -2.19
CA PHE A 93 -4.66 -6.24 -3.49
C PHE A 93 -4.28 -7.30 -4.55
N VAL A 94 -3.31 -8.15 -4.25
CA VAL A 94 -2.85 -9.19 -5.18
C VAL A 94 -3.94 -10.23 -5.43
N SER A 95 -4.58 -10.74 -4.39
CA SER A 95 -5.64 -11.76 -4.53
C SER A 95 -6.82 -11.25 -5.36
N HIS A 96 -7.26 -10.01 -5.13
CA HIS A 96 -8.32 -9.40 -5.93
C HIS A 96 -7.91 -9.16 -7.38
N SER A 97 -6.65 -8.80 -7.63
CA SER A 97 -6.15 -8.60 -8.99
C SER A 97 -6.09 -9.92 -9.77
N LEU A 98 -5.64 -11.00 -9.14
CA LEU A 98 -5.64 -12.35 -9.71
C LEU A 98 -7.07 -12.82 -10.03
N ALA A 99 -7.98 -12.70 -9.07
CA ALA A 99 -9.40 -13.05 -9.26
C ALA A 99 -10.06 -12.21 -10.37
N GLY A 100 -9.60 -10.97 -10.57
CA GLY A 100 -10.01 -10.10 -11.68
C GLY A 100 -9.38 -10.43 -13.02
N GLY A 101 -8.64 -11.55 -13.15
CA GLY A 101 -8.05 -12.02 -14.40
C GLY A 101 -6.77 -11.29 -14.82
N ARG A 102 -6.11 -10.58 -13.91
CA ARG A 102 -4.84 -9.89 -14.20
C ARG A 102 -3.69 -10.88 -14.27
N THR A 103 -2.77 -10.62 -15.19
CA THR A 103 -1.57 -11.43 -15.33
C THR A 103 -0.61 -11.19 -14.16
N LEU A 104 0.21 -12.19 -13.84
CA LEU A 104 1.25 -12.05 -12.82
C LEU A 104 2.24 -10.91 -13.12
N ALA A 105 2.49 -10.62 -14.41
CA ALA A 105 3.36 -9.52 -14.81
C ALA A 105 2.76 -8.16 -14.43
N GLU A 106 1.48 -7.94 -14.73
CA GLU A 106 0.77 -6.71 -14.35
C GLU A 106 0.74 -6.51 -12.84
N ILE A 107 0.45 -7.57 -12.08
CA ILE A 107 0.38 -7.51 -10.62
C ILE A 107 1.76 -7.23 -10.02
N ARG A 108 2.81 -7.87 -10.51
CA ARG A 108 4.19 -7.63 -10.08
C ARG A 108 4.57 -6.18 -10.27
N ASP A 109 4.28 -5.64 -11.45
CA ASP A 109 4.63 -4.27 -11.81
C ASP A 109 3.84 -3.26 -10.96
N ALA A 110 2.55 -3.50 -10.74
CA ALA A 110 1.70 -2.67 -9.88
C ALA A 110 2.12 -2.72 -8.40
N ALA A 111 2.49 -3.91 -7.90
CA ALA A 111 2.85 -4.12 -6.50
C ALA A 111 4.30 -3.71 -6.16
N GLY A 112 5.08 -3.22 -7.14
CA GLY A 112 6.29 -2.44 -6.95
C GLY A 112 7.52 -3.19 -6.41
N HIS A 113 7.65 -4.50 -6.60
CA HIS A 113 8.76 -5.28 -6.03
C HIS A 113 9.89 -5.59 -7.03
N THR A 114 11.11 -5.13 -6.73
CA THR A 114 12.38 -5.67 -7.25
C THR A 114 12.77 -7.00 -6.59
N ASN A 115 12.13 -7.37 -5.47
CA ASN A 115 12.24 -8.69 -4.86
C ASN A 115 10.85 -9.13 -4.37
N VAL A 116 10.17 -9.91 -5.20
CA VAL A 116 8.98 -10.63 -4.79
C VAL A 116 9.47 -11.80 -3.96
N THR A 117 9.77 -11.58 -2.67
CA THR A 117 9.95 -12.69 -1.70
C THR A 117 8.58 -13.29 -1.38
N THR A 118 7.91 -13.77 -2.42
CA THR A 118 6.76 -14.69 -2.47
C THR A 118 6.36 -15.03 -3.92
N THR A 119 7.25 -14.89 -4.92
CA THR A 119 6.91 -15.35 -6.29
C THR A 119 6.61 -16.84 -6.29
N SER A 120 7.28 -17.61 -5.43
CA SER A 120 7.06 -19.05 -5.31
C SER A 120 5.64 -19.40 -4.85
N ILE A 121 5.02 -18.63 -3.96
CA ILE A 121 3.62 -18.89 -3.53
C ILE A 121 2.66 -18.59 -4.69
N TYR A 122 2.92 -17.56 -5.49
CA TYR A 122 2.07 -17.24 -6.66
C TYR A 122 2.34 -18.13 -7.87
N LEU A 123 3.55 -18.70 -8.02
CA LEU A 123 3.88 -19.60 -9.12
C LEU A 123 3.17 -20.95 -9.00
N HIS A 124 2.94 -21.42 -7.77
CA HIS A 124 2.13 -22.64 -7.55
C HIS A 124 0.69 -22.51 -8.07
N PHE A 125 0.16 -21.29 -8.21
CA PHE A 125 -1.19 -21.05 -8.72
C PHE A 125 -1.29 -21.01 -10.25
N VAL A 126 -0.18 -20.89 -10.98
CA VAL A 126 -0.19 -20.87 -12.47
C VAL A 126 0.08 -22.26 -13.06
N HIS A 127 0.31 -23.29 -12.22
CA HIS A 127 0.55 -24.66 -12.69
C HIS A 127 -0.54 -25.66 -12.29
N ASP A 128 -1.70 -25.19 -11.82
CA ASP A 128 -2.83 -26.07 -11.44
C ASP A 128 -4.11 -25.65 -12.16
N ASP A 129 -3.99 -25.41 -13.47
CA ASP A 129 -5.12 -25.42 -14.41
C ASP A 129 -5.63 -26.87 -14.53
N GLY A 130 -6.34 -27.30 -13.50
CA GLY A 130 -6.78 -28.67 -13.30
C GLY A 130 -7.81 -28.80 -12.19
N ASP A 131 -8.89 -28.02 -12.28
CA ASP A 131 -10.20 -28.37 -11.70
C ASP A 131 -10.28 -28.45 -10.16
N ALA A 132 -10.19 -27.30 -9.48
CA ALA A 132 -10.92 -27.02 -8.22
C ALA A 132 -10.67 -25.60 -7.72
N ILE A 133 -11.72 -24.90 -7.28
CA ILE A 133 -11.60 -23.70 -6.44
C ILE A 133 -11.03 -24.14 -5.08
N GLY A 134 -9.71 -24.22 -4.99
CA GLY A 134 -8.98 -24.55 -3.76
C GLY A 134 -9.08 -23.42 -2.74
N ASN A 135 -9.64 -23.76 -1.58
CA ASN A 135 -9.79 -22.95 -0.36
C ASN A 135 -8.70 -21.88 -0.17
N LEU A 136 -9.01 -20.63 -0.53
CA LEU A 136 -8.09 -19.49 -0.43
C LEU A 136 -7.95 -18.93 1.02
N PHE A 137 -8.75 -19.42 1.98
CA PHE A 137 -8.85 -18.86 3.34
C PHE A 137 -9.19 -19.89 4.43
N GLN A 138 -8.35 -20.89 4.67
CA GLN A 138 -8.37 -21.58 5.97
C GLN A 138 -7.13 -21.20 6.78
N PHE A 139 -7.39 -20.65 7.97
CA PHE A 139 -6.44 -20.54 9.07
C PHE A 139 -6.25 -21.90 9.73
#